data_AF-A0A956NDM6-F1
#
_entry.id   AF-A0A956NDM6-F1
#
_cell.length_a   1.000
_cell.length_b   1.000
_cell.length_c   1.000
_cell.angle_alpha   90.00
_cell.angle_beta   90.00
_cell.angle_gamma   90.00
#
_symmetry.space_group_name_H-M   'P 1'
#
loop_
_entity.id
_entity.type
_entity.pdbx_description
1 polymer ?
#
loop_
_entity_poly.entity_id
_entity_poly.type
_entity_poly.pdbx_seq_one_letter_code
_entity_poly.pdbx_strand_id
1 'polypeptide(L)'
;MSAGMEAGLPPIYGAVLTPARLADLLADIEEHATWTEVRLREGLAGSSTIGSIRLEELAAWLAGTAESSAQVRYDLEGRQWCDSILRTREGFRLVRVELCGPEGGDPKC
;
A
#
# COMPACT_ATOMS: atom_id res chain seq x y z
N MET A 1 36.56 -2.80 -13.97
CA MET A 1 36.59 -2.03 -12.71
C MET A 1 35.19 -2.06 -12.16
N SER A 2 34.99 -2.81 -11.08
CA SER A 2 33.69 -3.02 -10.44
C SER A 2 33.25 -1.74 -9.74
N ALA A 3 32.07 -1.21 -10.08
CA ALA A 3 31.35 -0.28 -9.22
C ALA A 3 30.26 -1.10 -8.50
N GLY A 4 30.48 -1.34 -7.21
CA GLY A 4 29.49 -1.96 -6.34
C GLY A 4 28.45 -0.95 -5.88
N MET A 5 27.19 -1.40 -5.87
CA MET A 5 26.23 -1.26 -4.77
C MET A 5 25.94 0.15 -4.22
N GLU A 6 24.82 0.74 -4.67
CA GLU A 6 23.81 1.39 -3.82
C GLU A 6 22.48 1.49 -4.61
N ALA A 7 21.79 0.36 -4.81
CA ALA A 7 20.34 0.44 -4.97
C ALA A 7 19.80 0.75 -3.57
N GLY A 8 19.69 2.04 -3.25
CA GLY A 8 19.17 2.48 -1.95
C GLY A 8 17.83 1.81 -1.69
N LEU A 9 17.62 1.28 -0.48
CA LEU A 9 16.33 0.70 -0.13
C LEU A 9 15.25 1.78 -0.34
N PRO A 10 14.09 1.42 -0.93
CA PRO A 10 13.02 2.39 -1.14
C PRO A 10 12.61 3.03 0.19
N PRO A 11 12.21 4.31 0.18
CA PRO A 11 11.79 4.99 1.39
C PRO A 11 10.56 4.29 1.97
N ILE A 12 10.62 3.97 3.27
CA ILE A 12 9.55 3.33 4.02
C ILE A 12 9.01 4.31 5.05
N TYR A 13 7.70 4.55 5.02
CA TYR A 13 6.99 5.37 5.99
C TYR A 13 6.03 4.51 6.79
N GLY A 14 6.05 4.64 8.12
CA GLY A 14 5.18 3.90 9.02
C GLY A 14 4.32 4.84 9.86
N ALA A 15 3.03 4.51 10.01
CA ALA A 15 2.10 5.26 10.87
C ALA A 15 1.05 4.35 11.49
N VAL A 16 0.47 4.78 12.61
CA VAL A 16 -0.77 4.22 13.16
C VAL A 16 -1.89 5.23 12.90
N LEU A 17 -2.90 4.81 12.15
CA LEU A 17 -4.03 5.63 11.74
C LEU A 17 -5.25 5.30 12.59
N THR A 18 -5.98 6.35 12.96
CA THR A 18 -7.37 6.23 13.42
C THR A 18 -8.28 5.93 12.23
N PRO A 19 -9.53 5.48 12.45
CA PRO A 19 -10.49 5.28 11.37
C PRO A 19 -10.71 6.54 10.52
N ALA A 20 -10.78 7.71 11.15
CA ALA A 20 -10.91 8.99 10.42
C ALA A 20 -9.70 9.27 9.53
N ARG A 21 -8.48 9.05 10.04
CA ARG A 21 -7.25 9.26 9.25
C ARG A 21 -7.07 8.26 8.12
N LEU A 22 -7.58 7.03 8.28
CA LEU A 22 -7.65 6.08 7.18
C LEU A 22 -8.63 6.56 6.11
N ALA A 23 -9.81 7.06 6.49
CA ALA A 23 -10.77 7.60 5.53
C ALA A 23 -10.21 8.81 4.76
N ASP A 24 -9.58 9.77 5.47
CA ASP A 24 -8.88 10.90 4.84
C ASP A 24 -7.85 10.41 3.83
N LEU A 25 -7.02 9.42 4.22
CA LEU A 25 -5.98 8.88 3.34
C LEU A 25 -6.55 8.25 2.06
N LEU A 26 -7.61 7.46 2.18
CA LEU A 26 -8.22 6.80 1.02
C LEU A 26 -8.87 7.82 0.09
N ALA A 27 -9.48 8.87 0.65
CA ALA A 27 -10.02 9.98 -0.13
C ALA A 27 -8.91 10.75 -0.86
N ASP A 28 -7.79 11.04 -0.20
CA ASP A 28 -6.63 11.70 -0.83
C ASP A 28 -6.08 10.87 -2.00
N ILE A 29 -5.98 9.54 -1.85
CA ILE A 29 -5.55 8.64 -2.92
C ILE A 29 -6.55 8.66 -4.08
N GLU A 30 -7.85 8.66 -3.79
CA GLU A 30 -8.89 8.70 -4.81
C GLU A 30 -8.93 10.04 -5.58
N GLU A 31 -8.67 11.16 -4.89
CA GLU A 31 -8.70 12.49 -5.49
C GLU A 31 -7.41 12.85 -6.25
N HIS A 32 -6.25 12.45 -5.73
CA HIS A 32 -4.96 12.95 -6.21
C HIS A 32 -4.08 11.88 -6.89
N ALA A 33 -4.41 10.60 -6.75
CA ALA A 33 -3.64 9.52 -7.35
C ALA A 33 -4.48 8.69 -8.33
N THR A 34 -3.78 7.96 -9.20
CA THR A 34 -4.41 6.92 -10.00
C THR A 34 -4.18 5.59 -9.30
N TRP A 35 -5.16 5.12 -8.52
CA TRP A 35 -5.08 3.79 -7.92
C TRP A 35 -5.22 2.71 -8.98
N THR A 36 -4.38 1.68 -8.90
CA THR A 36 -4.33 0.57 -9.85
C THR A 36 -4.93 -0.69 -9.28
N GLU A 37 -4.74 -0.94 -7.98
CA GLU A 37 -5.14 -2.20 -7.39
C GLU A 37 -5.31 -2.11 -5.87
N VAL A 38 -6.35 -2.75 -5.34
CA VAL A 38 -6.49 -3.07 -3.91
C VAL A 38 -6.54 -4.58 -3.74
N ARG A 39 -5.51 -5.15 -3.09
CA ARG A 39 -5.42 -6.59 -2.78
C ARG A 39 -5.74 -6.83 -1.31
N LEU A 40 -6.68 -7.73 -1.06
CA LEU A 40 -6.98 -8.24 0.26
C LEU A 40 -6.00 -9.34 0.64
N ARG A 41 -5.53 -9.31 1.88
CA ARG A 41 -4.54 -10.24 2.43
C ARG A 41 -5.10 -10.87 3.71
N GLU A 42 -4.75 -12.14 3.92
CA GLU A 42 -5.15 -12.88 5.11
C GLU A 42 -4.17 -12.62 6.27
N GLY A 43 -4.65 -12.08 7.39
CA GLY A 43 -3.81 -11.96 8.59
C GLY A 43 -2.65 -10.97 8.47
N LEU A 44 -1.79 -11.00 9.50
CA LEU A 44 -0.55 -10.21 9.60
C LEU A 44 0.59 -10.71 8.70
N ALA A 45 0.49 -11.94 8.19
CA ALA A 45 1.56 -12.65 7.49
C ALA A 45 1.10 -13.36 6.20
N GLY A 46 -0.13 -13.14 5.74
CA GLY A 46 -0.66 -13.80 4.55
C GLY A 46 0.12 -13.42 3.31
N SER A 47 0.85 -14.38 2.75
CA SER A 47 1.48 -14.27 1.44
C SER A 47 0.45 -14.32 0.31
N SER A 48 -0.76 -14.82 0.60
CA SER A 48 -1.81 -15.07 -0.39
C SER A 48 -2.78 -13.89 -0.49
N THR A 49 -3.05 -13.47 -1.73
CA THR A 49 -4.16 -12.56 -2.03
C THR A 49 -5.45 -13.35 -1.93
N ILE A 50 -6.36 -12.94 -1.06
CA ILE A 50 -7.67 -13.61 -0.88
C ILE A 50 -8.78 -12.96 -1.72
N GLY A 51 -8.51 -11.78 -2.29
CA GLY A 51 -9.45 -11.08 -3.15
C GLY A 51 -8.95 -9.70 -3.54
N SER A 52 -9.77 -9.00 -4.31
CA SER A 52 -9.57 -7.61 -4.70
C SER A 52 -10.89 -6.87 -4.58
N ILE A 53 -10.83 -5.61 -4.17
CA ILE A 53 -12.00 -4.74 -3.99
C ILE A 53 -11.72 -3.37 -4.60
N ARG A 54 -12.73 -2.51 -4.62
CA ARG A 54 -12.52 -1.09 -4.93
C ARG A 54 -11.95 -0.35 -3.73
N LEU A 55 -11.28 0.77 -4.01
CA LEU A 55 -10.70 1.62 -2.95
C LEU A 55 -11.77 2.13 -1.98
N GLU A 56 -12.93 2.53 -2.49
CA GLU A 56 -14.10 3.01 -1.72
C GLU A 56 -14.62 1.97 -0.70
N GLU A 57 -14.42 0.67 -0.96
CA GLU A 57 -14.90 -0.43 -0.12
C GLU A 57 -13.91 -0.79 1.00
N LEU A 58 -12.67 -0.32 0.91
CA LEU A 58 -11.56 -0.81 1.73
C LEU A 58 -11.71 -0.49 3.21
N ALA A 59 -12.13 0.74 3.55
CA ALA A 59 -12.32 1.14 4.94
C ALA A 59 -13.36 0.26 5.65
N ALA A 60 -14.48 0.00 4.98
CA ALA A 60 -15.55 -0.84 5.51
C ALA A 60 -15.09 -2.30 5.68
N TRP A 61 -14.36 -2.83 4.70
CA TRP A 61 -13.83 -4.20 4.76
C TRP A 61 -12.85 -4.41 5.92
N LEU A 62 -11.89 -3.49 6.09
CA LEU A 62 -10.91 -3.54 7.19
C LEU A 62 -11.56 -3.38 8.57
N ALA A 63 -12.68 -2.65 8.66
CA ALA A 63 -13.43 -2.49 9.91
C ALA A 63 -14.24 -3.76 10.27
N GLY A 64 -14.77 -4.46 9.27
CA GLY A 64 -15.61 -5.64 9.46
C GLY A 64 -14.85 -6.93 9.78
N THR A 65 -13.55 -6.98 9.50
CA THR A 65 -12.74 -8.21 9.63
C THR A 65 -11.58 -7.99 10.61
N ALA A 66 -11.62 -8.69 11.75
CA ALA A 66 -10.52 -8.68 12.71
C ALA A 66 -9.24 -9.25 12.06
N GLU A 67 -8.10 -8.61 12.34
CA GLU A 67 -6.78 -9.05 11.84
C GLU A 67 -6.67 -9.12 10.30
N SER A 68 -7.43 -8.27 9.60
CA SER A 68 -7.37 -8.14 8.15
C SER A 68 -6.24 -7.22 7.70
N SER A 69 -5.71 -7.46 6.50
CA SER A 69 -4.77 -6.55 5.85
C SER A 69 -5.08 -6.36 4.37
N ALA A 70 -4.64 -5.24 3.83
CA ALA A 70 -4.80 -4.90 2.44
C ALA A 70 -3.55 -4.19 1.90
N GLN A 71 -3.35 -4.29 0.59
CA GLN A 71 -2.35 -3.53 -0.14
C GLN A 71 -3.03 -2.67 -1.19
N VAL A 72 -2.75 -1.37 -1.17
CA VAL A 72 -3.22 -0.41 -2.17
C VAL A 72 -2.03 0.02 -3.01
N ARG A 73 -2.13 -0.19 -4.33
CA ARG A 73 -1.15 0.29 -5.31
C ARG A 73 -1.74 1.47 -6.07
N TYR A 74 -0.94 2.51 -6.22
CA TYR A 74 -1.35 3.74 -6.90
C TYR A 74 -0.15 4.48 -7.47
N ASP A 75 -0.41 5.32 -8.46
CA ASP A 75 0.56 6.23 -9.05
C ASP A 75 0.21 7.66 -8.62
N LEU A 76 1.18 8.34 -8.02
CA LEU A 76 1.09 9.74 -7.58
C LEU A 76 2.25 10.50 -8.19
N GLU A 77 1.94 11.50 -9.03
CA GLU A 77 2.94 12.35 -9.70
C GLU A 77 4.03 11.55 -10.46
N GLY A 78 3.63 10.45 -11.09
CA GLY A 78 4.54 9.58 -11.86
C GLY A 78 5.42 8.67 -11.00
N ARG A 79 5.21 8.63 -9.68
CA ARG A 79 5.84 7.69 -8.76
C ARG A 79 4.84 6.62 -8.36
N GLN A 80 5.28 5.36 -8.38
CA GLN A 80 4.44 4.26 -7.97
C GLN A 80 4.59 4.04 -6.46
N TRP A 81 3.48 3.83 -5.78
CA TRP A 81 3.43 3.62 -4.34
C TRP A 81 2.68 2.33 -3.99
N CYS A 82 3.03 1.77 -2.84
CA CYS A 82 2.34 0.65 -2.22
C CYS A 82 2.10 0.95 -0.75
N ASP A 83 0.82 1.03 -0.37
CA ASP A 83 0.38 1.15 1.01
C ASP A 83 -0.07 -0.21 1.50
N SER A 84 0.60 -0.76 2.50
CA SER A 84 0.17 -1.94 3.24
C SER A 84 -0.53 -1.50 4.52
N ILE A 85 -1.82 -1.83 4.62
CA ILE A 85 -2.69 -1.40 5.71
C ILE A 85 -3.13 -2.63 6.49
N LEU A 86 -2.83 -2.65 7.77
CA LEU A 86 -3.15 -3.75 8.67
C LEU A 86 -4.11 -3.27 9.75
N ARG A 87 -5.24 -3.96 9.92
CA ARG A 87 -6.12 -3.76 11.06
C ARG A 87 -5.43 -4.26 12.34
N THR A 88 -5.35 -3.40 13.34
CA THR A 88 -4.84 -3.73 14.68
C THR A 88 -5.89 -3.39 15.74
N ARG A 89 -5.65 -3.77 17.00
CA ARG A 89 -6.51 -3.36 18.12
C ARG A 89 -6.52 -1.85 18.34
N GLU A 90 -5.43 -1.17 18.03
CA GLU A 90 -5.24 0.27 18.28
C GLU A 90 -5.69 1.16 17.12
N GLY A 91 -6.04 0.58 15.97
CA GLY A 91 -6.33 1.33 14.76
C GLY A 91 -5.90 0.57 13.50
N PHE A 92 -5.23 1.27 12.59
CA PHE A 92 -4.69 0.69 11.37
C PHE A 92 -3.21 1.01 11.27
N ARG A 93 -2.37 -0.01 11.13
CA ARG A 93 -0.96 0.21 10.86
C ARG A 93 -0.78 0.39 9.36
N LEU A 94 -0.28 1.55 8.95
CA LEU A 94 0.14 1.84 7.60
C LEU A 94 1.64 1.62 7.47
N VAL A 95 2.04 0.91 6.43
CA VAL A 95 3.40 0.91 5.91
C VAL A 95 3.32 1.32 4.44
N ARG A 96 3.88 2.47 4.12
CA ARG A 96 3.96 3.01 2.77
C ARG A 96 5.36 2.82 2.23
N VAL A 97 5.45 2.34 1.00
CA VAL A 97 6.70 2.13 0.29
C VAL A 97 6.56 2.78 -1.08
N GLU A 98 7.50 3.64 -1.44
CA GLU A 98 7.66 4.06 -2.83
C GLU A 98 8.23 2.88 -3.60
N LEU A 99 7.50 2.37 -4.58
CA LEU A 99 8.03 1.35 -5.46
C LEU A 99 8.95 2.07 -6.45
N CYS A 100 10.22 1.67 -6.53
CA CYS A 100 11.04 2.07 -7.66
C CYS A 100 10.29 1.66 -8.94
N GLY A 101 9.81 2.64 -9.70
CA GLY A 101 9.50 2.40 -11.10
C GLY A 101 10.75 1.86 -11.80
N PRO A 102 10.63 1.17 -12.94
CA PRO A 102 11.82 0.82 -13.72
C PRO A 102 12.55 2.11 -14.09
N GLU A 103 13.60 2.46 -13.34
CA GLU A 103 14.49 3.55 -13.70
C GLU A 103 15.24 3.11 -14.97
N GLY A 104 14.81 3.67 -16.10
CA GLY A 104 15.43 3.43 -17.40
C GLY A 104 14.92 2.14 -18.05
N GLY A 105 14.45 2.27 -19.28
CA GLY A 105 13.82 1.17 -20.00
C GLY A 105 14.72 -0.06 -20.12
N ASP A 106 14.21 -1.19 -19.63
CA ASP A 106 14.08 -2.42 -20.39
C ASP A 106 13.01 -3.30 -19.70
N PRO A 107 11.98 -3.81 -20.41
CA PRO A 107 10.90 -4.54 -19.78
C PRO A 107 11.23 -6.03 -19.72
N LYS A 108 11.80 -6.49 -18.60
CA LYS A 108 11.50 -7.80 -18.00
C LYS A 108 12.28 -7.99 -16.71
N CYS A 109 11.60 -8.63 -15.78
CA CYS A 109 12.08 -9.13 -14.49
C CYS A 109 13.48 -9.75 -14.54
#